data_AF-A0A7Y5HDM8-F1
#
_entry.id   AF-A0A7Y5HDM8-F1
#
_cell.length_a   1.000
_cell.length_b   1.000
_cell.length_c   1.000
_cell.angle_alpha   90.00
_cell.angle_beta   90.00
_cell.angle_gamma   90.00
#
_symmetry.space_group_name_H-M   'P 1'
#
loop_
_entity.id
_entity.type
_entity.pdbx_description
1 polymer ?
#
loop_
_entity_poly.entity_id
_entity_poly.type
_entity_poly.pdbx_seq_one_letter_code
_entity_poly.pdbx_strand_id
1 'polypeptide(L)'
;SWPAWRKVFEEPAGPRTGEAGGQEVAGTTPQPPADPEPDPVKPPPPTPPPAKEPKLRAPPTMKRSSIRVWVQPENATVTLDNKFETRVITAGASEVTFDGVVIGAGTLTVEAYGYETHVEPIHIFENRNGDRRIGLAPITAEIWIETVPPGAAVILDGKPQEFVTMAKFKEVLFGDHTYTLVLDGYEDATGTFRVETNAFQRIKVPMKKK
;
A
#
# COMPACT_ATOMS: atom_id res chain seq x y z
N SER A 1 20.03 28.81 17.20
CA SER A 1 21.05 29.65 17.84
C SER A 1 21.62 30.58 16.78
N TRP A 2 21.32 31.87 16.88
CA TRP A 2 21.92 32.97 16.09
C TRP A 2 22.96 33.66 16.96
N PRO A 3 23.94 34.36 16.36
CA PRO A 3 24.45 35.57 16.98
C PRO A 3 24.36 36.80 16.07
N ALA A 4 23.82 37.85 16.67
CA ALA A 4 23.89 39.24 16.25
C ALA A 4 25.23 39.87 16.64
N TRP A 5 25.69 40.87 15.90
CA TRP A 5 26.18 42.14 16.46
C TRP A 5 26.38 43.20 15.36
N ARG A 6 26.20 44.45 15.77
CA ARG A 6 26.21 45.71 15.00
C ARG A 6 27.14 46.67 15.76
N LYS A 7 27.46 47.81 15.12
CA LYS A 7 28.00 49.09 15.68
C LYS A 7 29.54 49.16 15.87
N VAL A 8 30.27 50.27 15.63
CA VAL A 8 29.99 51.65 15.16
C VAL A 8 31.31 52.48 15.04
N PHE A 9 31.25 53.62 14.33
CA PHE A 9 32.02 54.90 14.44
C PHE A 9 33.40 55.15 13.78
N GLU A 10 33.37 56.17 12.89
CA GLU A 10 34.12 57.44 12.78
C GLU A 10 35.57 57.61 13.27
N GLU A 11 36.40 58.31 12.46
CA GLU A 11 36.96 59.65 12.74
C GLU A 11 37.76 60.24 11.52
N PRO A 12 38.13 61.55 11.50
CA PRO A 12 38.22 62.37 10.28
C PRO A 12 39.55 63.14 10.02
N ALA A 13 39.54 63.88 8.90
CA ALA A 13 40.16 65.20 8.58
C ALA A 13 41.69 65.45 8.61
N GLY A 14 42.18 66.13 7.54
CA GLY A 14 43.36 67.01 7.59
C GLY A 14 43.90 67.47 6.21
N PRO A 15 44.48 68.69 6.07
CA PRO A 15 44.18 69.62 4.97
C PRO A 15 45.41 70.06 4.13
N ARG A 16 45.23 70.95 3.12
CA ARG A 16 46.19 72.05 2.82
C ARG A 16 45.67 73.11 1.85
N THR A 17 46.26 74.28 2.04
CA THR A 17 45.85 75.66 1.76
C THR A 17 46.73 76.32 0.67
N GLY A 18 46.26 77.43 0.08
CA GLY A 18 47.07 78.47 -0.60
C GLY A 18 46.21 79.28 -1.59
N GLU A 19 45.67 80.46 -1.24
CA GLU A 19 46.25 81.83 -1.36
C GLU A 19 46.66 82.23 -2.80
N ALA A 20 46.48 83.46 -3.33
CA ALA A 20 45.73 84.68 -3.01
C ALA A 20 45.98 85.72 -4.15
N GLY A 21 45.09 86.70 -4.32
CA GLY A 21 45.31 87.99 -5.03
C GLY A 21 44.65 88.10 -6.42
N GLY A 22 43.86 89.11 -6.80
CA GLY A 22 43.45 90.38 -6.19
C GLY A 22 43.63 91.54 -7.19
N GLN A 23 42.54 92.12 -7.74
CA GLN A 23 42.36 93.58 -7.94
C GLN A 23 40.98 93.96 -8.54
N GLU A 24 40.42 95.04 -7.98
CA GLU A 24 39.13 95.71 -8.25
C GLU A 24 39.06 96.48 -9.59
N VAL A 25 37.84 96.70 -10.12
CA VAL A 25 37.23 98.05 -10.30
C VAL A 25 35.75 98.01 -10.74
N ALA A 26 34.95 98.84 -10.05
CA ALA A 26 33.73 99.57 -10.46
C ALA A 26 32.41 98.84 -10.84
N GLY A 27 31.44 98.90 -9.91
CA GLY A 27 30.14 99.54 -10.16
C GLY A 27 28.94 98.66 -10.50
N THR A 28 28.24 98.13 -9.49
CA THR A 28 26.77 97.95 -9.52
C THR A 28 26.20 97.57 -8.14
N THR A 29 25.07 98.19 -7.79
CA THR A 29 24.21 98.02 -6.62
C THR A 29 23.79 96.55 -6.39
N PRO A 30 23.67 96.06 -5.13
CA PRO A 30 23.70 94.63 -4.82
C PRO A 30 22.39 93.87 -5.06
N GLN A 31 22.51 92.65 -5.60
CA GLN A 31 21.44 91.65 -5.70
C GLN A 31 21.51 90.71 -4.47
N PRO A 32 20.39 90.40 -3.79
CA PRO A 32 20.39 89.53 -2.61
C PRO A 32 20.87 88.11 -2.96
N PRO A 33 21.56 87.40 -2.04
CA PRO A 33 22.06 86.06 -2.32
C PRO A 33 20.90 85.10 -2.56
N ALA A 34 20.90 84.45 -3.72
CA ALA A 34 20.00 83.35 -4.03
C ALA A 34 20.31 82.17 -3.11
N ASP A 35 19.26 81.56 -2.55
CA ASP A 35 19.32 80.30 -1.81
C ASP A 35 20.02 79.23 -2.67
N PRO A 36 20.96 78.41 -2.12
CA PRO A 36 21.55 77.33 -2.89
C PRO A 36 20.46 76.32 -3.30
N GLU A 37 20.35 76.11 -4.61
CA GLU A 37 19.44 75.17 -5.24
C GLU A 37 19.70 73.74 -4.71
N PRO A 38 18.68 72.97 -4.31
CA PRO A 38 18.88 71.62 -3.77
C PRO A 38 19.49 70.70 -4.83
N ASP A 39 20.44 69.85 -4.40
CA ASP A 39 21.09 68.87 -5.27
C ASP A 39 20.08 68.04 -6.08
N PRO A 40 20.36 67.74 -7.36
CA PRO A 40 19.42 67.02 -8.21
C PRO A 40 19.14 65.62 -7.67
N VAL A 41 17.86 65.33 -7.43
CA VAL A 41 17.36 64.01 -7.03
C VAL A 41 17.73 63.00 -8.11
N LYS A 42 18.62 62.05 -7.79
CA LYS A 42 19.00 60.97 -8.69
C LYS A 42 17.74 60.19 -9.10
N PRO A 43 17.52 59.92 -10.41
CA PRO A 43 16.34 59.18 -10.85
C PRO A 43 16.31 57.77 -10.22
N PRO A 44 15.11 57.24 -9.92
CA PRO A 44 14.99 55.88 -9.40
C PRO A 44 15.52 54.86 -10.42
N PRO A 45 16.09 53.74 -9.96
CA PRO A 45 16.54 52.69 -10.86
C PRO A 45 15.38 52.16 -11.72
N PRO A 46 15.64 51.70 -12.96
CA PRO A 46 14.60 51.14 -13.81
C PRO A 46 13.96 49.92 -13.17
N THR A 47 12.64 49.80 -13.30
CA THR A 47 11.87 48.65 -12.83
C THR A 47 12.41 47.37 -13.49
N PRO A 48 12.69 46.29 -12.74
CA PRO A 48 13.09 45.03 -13.34
C PRO A 48 11.98 44.52 -14.29
N PRO A 49 12.34 43.88 -15.41
CA PRO A 49 11.35 43.30 -16.32
C PRO A 49 10.48 42.27 -15.58
N PRO A 50 9.22 42.04 -16.00
CA PRO A 50 8.36 41.07 -15.36
C PRO A 50 9.04 39.69 -15.36
N ALA A 51 9.07 39.05 -14.20
CA ALA A 51 9.60 37.69 -14.07
C ALA A 51 8.86 36.78 -15.06
N LYS A 52 9.60 36.02 -15.87
CA LYS A 52 9.00 34.96 -16.69
C LYS A 52 8.27 34.02 -15.74
N GLU A 53 6.98 33.79 -15.97
CA GLU A 53 6.21 32.82 -15.18
C GLU A 53 6.95 31.47 -15.17
N PRO A 54 7.13 30.83 -14.01
CA PRO A 54 7.68 29.50 -13.97
C PRO A 54 6.72 28.60 -14.75
N LYS A 55 7.19 28.07 -15.88
CA LYS A 55 6.43 27.13 -16.71
C LYS A 55 6.04 25.96 -15.81
N LEU A 56 4.76 25.89 -15.43
CA LEU A 56 4.23 24.88 -14.53
C LEU A 56 4.62 23.51 -15.09
N ARG A 57 5.53 22.81 -14.42
CA ARG A 57 5.85 21.42 -14.79
C ARG A 57 4.55 20.64 -14.64
N ALA A 58 4.11 20.00 -15.72
CA ALA A 58 3.00 19.05 -15.62
C ALA A 58 3.33 18.04 -14.50
N PRO A 59 2.38 17.70 -13.61
CA PRO A 59 2.61 16.69 -12.60
C PRO A 59 3.03 15.39 -13.29
N PRO A 60 3.92 14.58 -12.69
CA PRO A 60 4.32 13.30 -13.27
C PRO A 60 3.07 12.45 -13.51
N THR A 61 2.77 12.13 -14.76
CA THR A 61 1.65 11.25 -15.11
C THR A 61 2.09 9.81 -14.87
N MET A 62 1.47 9.16 -13.89
CA MET A 62 1.68 7.72 -13.68
C MET A 62 1.15 6.96 -14.89
N LYS A 63 2.03 6.20 -15.51
CA LYS A 63 1.64 5.27 -16.58
C LYS A 63 0.76 4.16 -15.98
N ARG A 64 -0.30 3.81 -16.69
CA ARG A 64 -1.28 2.80 -16.28
C ARG A 64 -1.39 1.72 -17.35
N SER A 65 -1.75 0.51 -16.94
CA SER A 65 -1.90 -0.67 -17.80
C SER A 65 -3.03 -1.55 -17.29
N SER A 66 -3.49 -2.51 -18.10
CA SER A 66 -4.48 -3.51 -17.67
C SER A 66 -3.81 -4.86 -17.47
N ILE A 67 -4.29 -5.63 -16.51
CA ILE A 67 -3.87 -7.02 -16.28
C ILE A 67 -5.08 -7.91 -16.12
N ARG A 68 -4.97 -9.13 -16.65
CA ARG A 68 -5.99 -10.16 -16.60
C ARG A 68 -5.49 -11.37 -15.81
N VAL A 69 -6.32 -11.83 -14.90
CA VAL A 69 -6.03 -12.93 -13.98
C VAL A 69 -7.19 -13.92 -14.03
N TRP A 70 -6.90 -15.18 -14.32
CA TRP A 70 -7.83 -16.28 -14.17
C TRP A 70 -7.61 -16.94 -12.82
N VAL A 71 -8.69 -17.15 -12.09
CA VAL A 71 -8.66 -17.73 -10.75
C VAL A 71 -9.62 -18.90 -10.62
N GLN A 72 -9.15 -19.93 -9.92
CA GLN A 72 -9.97 -21.06 -9.52
C GLN A 72 -9.69 -21.34 -8.03
N PRO A 73 -10.71 -21.43 -7.16
CA PRO A 73 -12.15 -21.39 -7.45
C PRO A 73 -12.68 -20.01 -7.83
N GLU A 74 -13.89 -19.96 -8.41
CA GLU A 74 -14.51 -18.71 -8.90
C GLU A 74 -14.90 -17.73 -7.79
N ASN A 75 -14.99 -18.18 -6.53
CA ASN A 75 -15.31 -17.35 -5.37
C ASN A 75 -14.07 -16.73 -4.71
N ALA A 76 -12.92 -16.73 -5.40
CA ALA A 76 -11.68 -16.17 -4.88
C ALA A 76 -11.66 -14.64 -4.90
N THR A 77 -11.19 -14.02 -3.83
CA THR A 77 -10.84 -12.62 -3.79
C THR A 77 -9.41 -12.44 -4.29
N VAL A 78 -9.24 -11.58 -5.29
CA VAL A 78 -7.96 -11.22 -5.89
C VAL A 78 -7.60 -9.81 -5.45
N THR A 79 -6.48 -9.69 -4.75
CA THR A 79 -5.92 -8.42 -4.30
C THR A 79 -4.63 -8.15 -5.05
N LEU A 80 -4.59 -7.03 -5.77
CA LEU A 80 -3.39 -6.50 -6.41
C LEU A 80 -2.90 -5.30 -5.61
N ASP A 81 -1.79 -5.46 -4.92
CA ASP A 81 -1.17 -4.43 -4.11
C ASP A 81 0.12 -3.93 -4.78
N ASN A 82 0.25 -2.62 -4.96
CA ASN A 82 1.49 -2.02 -5.41
C ASN A 82 1.80 -0.76 -4.59
N LYS A 83 2.98 -0.18 -4.81
CA LYS A 83 3.43 1.01 -4.06
C LYS A 83 2.45 2.20 -4.11
N PHE A 84 1.61 2.28 -5.14
CA PHE A 84 0.77 3.43 -5.43
C PHE A 84 -0.72 3.18 -5.13
N GLU A 85 -1.18 1.94 -5.22
CA GLU A 85 -2.57 1.57 -5.07
C GLU A 85 -2.73 0.08 -4.70
N THR A 86 -3.75 -0.19 -3.88
CA THR A 86 -4.27 -1.54 -3.63
C THR A 86 -5.63 -1.67 -4.30
N ARG A 87 -5.84 -2.74 -5.05
CA ARG A 87 -7.11 -3.05 -5.70
C ARG A 87 -7.57 -4.43 -5.31
N VAL A 88 -8.84 -4.55 -4.97
CA VAL A 88 -9.46 -5.81 -4.55
C VAL A 88 -10.64 -6.07 -5.46
N ILE A 89 -10.69 -7.27 -6.05
CA ILE A 89 -11.82 -7.74 -6.85
C ILE A 89 -12.17 -9.14 -6.35
N THR A 90 -13.40 -9.34 -5.91
CA THR A 90 -13.93 -10.68 -5.70
C THR A 90 -14.32 -11.24 -7.05
N ALA A 91 -13.67 -12.34 -7.44
CA ALA A 91 -14.06 -13.10 -8.60
C ALA A 91 -15.52 -13.53 -8.41
N GLY A 92 -16.37 -13.16 -9.35
CA GLY A 92 -17.70 -13.75 -9.54
C GLY A 92 -17.72 -14.75 -10.70
N ALA A 93 -16.55 -14.96 -11.31
CA ALA A 93 -16.30 -15.79 -12.48
C ALA A 93 -14.81 -16.16 -12.47
N SER A 94 -14.42 -17.18 -13.22
CA SER A 94 -13.03 -17.64 -13.37
C SER A 94 -12.03 -16.59 -13.92
N GLU A 95 -12.44 -15.34 -14.21
CA GLU A 95 -11.61 -14.29 -14.79
C GLU A 95 -11.86 -12.92 -14.12
N VAL A 96 -10.76 -12.24 -13.77
CA VAL A 96 -10.70 -10.92 -13.16
C VAL A 96 -9.79 -10.04 -14.00
N THR A 97 -10.28 -8.84 -14.37
CA THR A 97 -9.48 -7.83 -15.06
C THR A 97 -9.29 -6.61 -14.16
N PHE A 98 -8.04 -6.21 -13.96
CA PHE A 98 -7.71 -4.93 -13.35
C PHE A 98 -7.34 -3.92 -14.42
N ASP A 99 -8.23 -2.97 -14.69
CA ASP A 99 -8.01 -1.92 -15.69
C ASP A 99 -7.40 -0.66 -15.10
N GLY A 100 -6.42 -0.10 -15.81
CA GLY A 100 -5.83 1.18 -15.44
C GLY A 100 -4.98 1.13 -14.17
N VAL A 101 -4.27 0.03 -13.95
CA VAL A 101 -3.37 -0.15 -12.80
C VAL A 101 -2.04 0.57 -13.04
N VAL A 102 -1.50 1.24 -12.03
CA VAL A 102 -0.18 1.88 -12.14
C VAL A 102 0.92 0.83 -12.42
N ILE A 103 1.79 1.11 -13.39
CA ILE A 103 2.89 0.21 -13.74
C ILE A 103 3.92 0.11 -12.61
N GLY A 104 4.59 -1.04 -12.51
CA GLY A 104 5.64 -1.28 -11.53
C GLY A 104 5.52 -2.64 -10.83
N ALA A 105 6.35 -2.82 -9.80
CA ALA A 105 6.30 -4.01 -8.96
C ALA A 105 5.13 -3.94 -7.98
N GLY A 106 4.52 -5.09 -7.75
CA GLY A 106 3.46 -5.29 -6.77
C GLY A 106 3.40 -6.76 -6.33
N THR A 107 2.35 -7.06 -5.60
CA THR A 107 2.04 -8.38 -5.08
C THR A 107 0.60 -8.71 -5.46
N LEU A 108 0.40 -9.93 -5.94
CA LEU A 108 -0.90 -10.49 -6.22
C LEU A 108 -1.21 -11.53 -5.14
N THR A 109 -2.29 -11.31 -4.41
CA THR A 109 -2.79 -12.19 -3.36
C THR A 109 -4.15 -12.74 -3.80
N VAL A 110 -4.33 -14.06 -3.75
CA VAL A 110 -5.58 -14.73 -4.10
C VAL A 110 -6.03 -15.57 -2.92
N GLU A 111 -7.25 -15.33 -2.45
CA GLU A 111 -7.81 -15.93 -1.24
C GLU A 111 -9.21 -16.45 -1.53
N ALA A 112 -9.54 -17.66 -1.08
CA ALA A 112 -10.90 -18.17 -1.14
C ALA A 112 -11.22 -18.97 0.11
N TYR A 113 -12.48 -18.93 0.54
CA TYR A 113 -12.92 -19.67 1.72
C TYR A 113 -12.76 -21.18 1.52
N GLY A 114 -12.01 -21.83 2.41
CA GLY A 114 -11.68 -23.25 2.35
C GLY A 114 -10.49 -23.61 1.46
N TYR A 115 -9.71 -22.61 1.01
CA TYR A 115 -8.53 -22.81 0.17
C TYR A 115 -7.30 -22.13 0.77
N GLU A 116 -6.12 -22.64 0.40
CA GLU A 116 -4.84 -22.04 0.78
C GLU A 116 -4.64 -20.71 0.05
N THR A 117 -4.25 -19.68 0.80
CA THR A 117 -3.93 -18.36 0.23
C THR A 117 -2.69 -18.45 -0.67
N HIS A 118 -2.81 -17.96 -1.89
CA HIS A 118 -1.69 -17.83 -2.83
C HIS A 118 -1.19 -16.39 -2.87
N VAL A 119 0.12 -16.19 -2.74
CA VAL A 119 0.76 -14.87 -2.81
C VAL A 119 1.93 -14.93 -3.78
N GLU A 120 1.92 -14.07 -4.79
CA GLU A 120 2.99 -13.99 -5.78
C GLU A 120 3.44 -12.55 -6.06
N PRO A 121 4.76 -12.31 -6.25
CA PRO A 121 5.23 -11.03 -6.74
C PRO A 121 4.87 -10.87 -8.23
N ILE A 122 4.47 -9.68 -8.62
CA ILE A 122 4.12 -9.37 -10.00
C ILE A 122 4.75 -8.06 -10.46
N HIS A 123 5.06 -7.98 -11.75
CA HIS A 123 5.52 -6.75 -12.38
C HIS A 123 4.57 -6.37 -13.52
N ILE A 124 4.03 -5.17 -13.43
CA ILE A 124 3.06 -4.62 -14.38
C ILE A 124 3.82 -3.76 -15.38
N PHE A 125 3.79 -4.18 -16.63
CA PHE A 125 4.40 -3.50 -17.77
C PHE A 125 3.36 -2.70 -18.57
N GLU A 126 3.86 -1.71 -19.31
CA GLU A 126 3.08 -0.99 -20.31
C GLU A 126 2.74 -1.91 -21.48
N ASN A 127 1.45 -2.17 -21.71
CA ASN A 127 0.90 -2.91 -22.86
C ASN A 127 1.46 -4.32 -23.14
N ARG A 128 2.14 -4.95 -22.17
CA ARG A 128 2.74 -6.29 -22.33
C ARG A 128 2.52 -7.19 -21.11
N ASN A 129 1.43 -6.97 -20.39
CA ASN A 129 1.04 -7.85 -19.30
C ASN A 129 0.51 -9.15 -19.89
N GLY A 130 1.19 -10.25 -19.59
CA GLY A 130 0.69 -11.58 -19.93
C GLY A 130 -0.42 -12.00 -18.98
N ASP A 131 -1.22 -12.93 -19.47
CA ASP A 131 -2.24 -13.63 -18.71
C ASP A 131 -1.66 -14.31 -17.46
N ARG A 132 -2.38 -14.24 -16.34
CA ARG A 132 -2.03 -14.93 -15.09
C ARG A 132 -3.08 -15.96 -14.76
N ARG A 133 -2.68 -17.20 -14.47
CA ARG A 133 -3.60 -18.29 -14.11
C ARG A 133 -3.21 -18.82 -12.75
N ILE A 134 -4.11 -18.75 -11.79
CA ILE A 134 -3.87 -19.12 -10.40
C ILE A 134 -4.97 -20.08 -9.96
N GLY A 135 -4.57 -21.29 -9.55
CA GLY A 135 -5.46 -22.27 -8.93
C GLY A 135 -5.10 -22.42 -7.46
N LEU A 136 -6.07 -22.27 -6.57
CA LEU A 136 -5.87 -22.47 -5.14
C LEU A 136 -6.04 -23.95 -4.77
N ALA A 137 -5.20 -24.43 -3.86
CA ALA A 137 -5.34 -25.75 -3.27
C ALA A 137 -6.42 -25.73 -2.18
N PRO A 138 -7.37 -26.69 -2.15
CA PRO A 138 -8.33 -26.79 -1.05
C PRO A 138 -7.61 -27.18 0.24
N ILE A 139 -8.03 -26.59 1.35
CA ILE A 139 -7.55 -27.00 2.68
C ILE A 139 -8.17 -28.36 2.99
N THR A 140 -7.32 -29.33 3.33
CA THR A 140 -7.73 -30.67 3.77
C THR A 140 -6.98 -31.06 5.02
N ALA A 141 -7.60 -31.87 5.87
CA ALA A 141 -7.02 -32.37 7.11
C ALA A 141 -7.05 -33.90 7.20
N GLU A 142 -6.10 -34.42 7.95
CA GLU A 142 -6.08 -35.82 8.36
C GLU A 142 -6.89 -35.98 9.67
N ILE A 143 -7.91 -36.83 9.65
CA ILE A 143 -8.79 -37.08 10.79
C ILE A 143 -8.63 -38.52 11.26
N TRP A 144 -8.38 -38.70 12.55
CA TRP A 144 -8.34 -40.01 13.21
C TRP A 144 -9.56 -40.18 14.10
N ILE A 145 -10.40 -41.17 13.80
CA ILE A 145 -11.59 -41.47 14.60
C ILE A 145 -11.41 -42.83 15.29
N GLU A 146 -11.54 -42.84 16.61
CA GLU A 146 -11.47 -44.04 17.43
C GLU A 146 -12.65 -44.14 18.40
N THR A 147 -13.15 -45.35 18.60
CA THR A 147 -14.18 -45.65 19.60
C THR A 147 -13.65 -46.52 20.73
N VAL A 148 -14.33 -46.44 21.87
CA VAL A 148 -14.14 -47.36 22.98
C VAL A 148 -15.48 -48.03 23.31
N PRO A 149 -15.66 -49.33 23.01
CA PRO A 149 -14.71 -50.26 22.37
C PRO A 149 -14.47 -49.97 20.86
N PRO A 150 -13.35 -50.46 20.28
CA PRO A 150 -13.05 -50.30 18.85
C PRO A 150 -13.96 -51.19 17.97
N GLY A 151 -13.98 -50.92 16.66
CA GLY A 151 -14.72 -51.72 15.68
C GLY A 151 -16.08 -51.14 15.27
N ALA A 152 -16.34 -49.86 15.59
CA ALA A 152 -17.57 -49.20 15.17
C ALA A 152 -17.51 -48.84 13.67
N ALA A 153 -18.61 -49.08 12.95
CA ALA A 153 -18.78 -48.60 11.59
C ALA A 153 -18.86 -47.06 11.60
N VAL A 154 -18.16 -46.41 10.67
CA VAL A 154 -18.12 -44.95 10.56
C VAL A 154 -18.97 -44.50 9.38
N ILE A 155 -19.89 -43.57 9.63
CA ILE A 155 -20.62 -42.85 8.60
C ILE A 155 -20.16 -41.40 8.71
N LEU A 156 -19.52 -40.89 7.66
CA LEU A 156 -19.02 -39.51 7.60
C LEU A 156 -19.87 -38.72 6.59
N ASP A 157 -20.46 -37.61 7.01
CA ASP A 157 -21.36 -36.77 6.22
C ASP A 157 -22.50 -37.55 5.54
N GLY A 158 -23.08 -38.48 6.30
CA GLY A 158 -24.13 -39.38 5.82
C GLY A 158 -23.66 -40.47 4.85
N LYS A 159 -22.36 -40.52 4.52
CA LYS A 159 -21.78 -41.55 3.64
C LYS A 159 -21.14 -42.67 4.48
N PRO A 160 -21.62 -43.92 4.37
CA PRO A 160 -20.98 -45.04 5.05
C PRO A 160 -19.57 -45.22 4.51
N GLN A 161 -18.62 -45.43 5.41
CA GLN A 161 -17.24 -45.70 5.08
C GLN A 161 -17.00 -47.20 5.05
N GLU A 162 -16.05 -47.65 4.23
CA GLU A 162 -15.72 -49.08 4.12
C GLU A 162 -14.95 -49.62 5.34
N PHE A 163 -14.44 -48.73 6.19
CA PHE A 163 -13.61 -49.07 7.33
C PHE A 163 -14.30 -48.76 8.66
N VAL A 164 -13.93 -49.54 9.68
CA VAL A 164 -14.35 -49.38 11.07
C VAL A 164 -13.28 -48.63 11.89
N THR A 165 -13.65 -48.12 13.06
CA THR A 165 -12.68 -47.55 14.00
C THR A 165 -11.68 -48.62 14.48
N MET A 166 -10.38 -48.36 14.61
CA MET A 166 -9.64 -47.09 14.52
C MET A 166 -9.36 -46.68 13.07
N ALA A 167 -9.94 -45.56 12.63
CA ALA A 167 -10.00 -45.15 11.24
C ALA A 167 -9.22 -43.86 10.97
N LYS A 168 -8.46 -43.82 9.87
CA LYS A 168 -7.71 -42.65 9.40
C LYS A 168 -8.25 -42.15 8.07
N PHE A 169 -8.78 -40.93 8.09
CA PHE A 169 -9.22 -40.19 6.92
C PHE A 169 -8.12 -39.20 6.53
N LYS A 170 -7.60 -39.28 5.31
CA LYS A 170 -6.42 -38.48 4.91
C LYS A 170 -6.76 -37.09 4.37
N GLU A 171 -7.91 -36.95 3.72
CA GLU A 171 -8.28 -35.76 2.95
C GLU A 171 -9.71 -35.33 3.27
N VAL A 172 -9.97 -34.99 4.53
CA VAL A 172 -11.26 -34.39 4.90
C VAL A 172 -11.20 -32.90 4.55
N LEU A 173 -12.14 -32.45 3.73
CA LEU A 173 -12.19 -31.07 3.23
C LEU A 173 -12.37 -30.07 4.37
N PHE A 174 -12.03 -28.81 4.11
CA PHE A 174 -12.37 -27.71 4.99
C PHE A 174 -13.91 -27.60 5.16
N GLY A 175 -14.35 -27.35 6.39
CA GLY A 175 -15.76 -27.14 6.72
C GLY A 175 -16.22 -27.95 7.92
N ASP A 176 -17.53 -27.90 8.15
CA ASP A 176 -18.19 -28.67 9.20
C ASP A 176 -18.55 -30.07 8.67
N HIS A 177 -18.19 -31.08 9.44
CA HIS A 177 -18.44 -32.48 9.15
C HIS A 177 -19.24 -33.13 10.27
N THR A 178 -20.03 -34.13 9.90
CA THR A 178 -20.85 -34.91 10.82
C THR A 178 -20.41 -36.37 10.79
N TYR A 179 -20.35 -37.01 11.95
CA TYR A 179 -20.07 -38.44 12.03
C TYR A 179 -21.17 -39.17 12.80
N THR A 180 -21.44 -40.40 12.37
CA THR A 180 -22.25 -41.37 13.09
C THR A 180 -21.44 -42.65 13.25
N LEU A 181 -21.38 -43.16 14.48
CA LEU A 181 -20.63 -44.37 14.85
C LEU A 181 -21.62 -45.43 15.31
N VAL A 182 -21.61 -46.57 14.63
CA VAL A 182 -22.55 -47.66 14.87
C VAL A 182 -21.78 -48.89 15.29
N LEU A 183 -22.17 -49.48 16.43
CA LEU A 183 -21.59 -50.72 16.93
C LEU A 183 -22.67 -51.59 17.56
N ASP A 184 -22.65 -52.88 17.23
CA ASP A 184 -23.63 -53.84 17.73
C ASP A 184 -23.62 -53.93 19.26
N GLY A 185 -24.80 -53.82 19.87
CA GLY A 185 -24.95 -53.79 21.33
C GLY A 185 -24.64 -52.44 22.00
N TYR A 186 -24.32 -51.41 21.22
CA TYR A 186 -24.09 -50.04 21.69
C TYR A 186 -25.09 -49.05 21.08
N GLU A 187 -25.33 -47.94 21.77
CA GLU A 187 -26.06 -46.79 21.26
C GLU A 187 -25.25 -46.11 20.15
N ASP A 188 -25.94 -45.65 19.12
CA ASP A 188 -25.32 -44.92 18.02
C ASP A 188 -24.78 -43.59 18.54
N ALA A 189 -23.50 -43.32 18.30
CA ALA A 189 -22.86 -42.08 18.73
C ALA A 189 -22.74 -41.11 17.56
N THR A 190 -23.35 -39.94 17.68
CA THR A 190 -23.27 -38.88 16.68
C THR A 190 -22.48 -37.69 17.20
N GLY A 191 -21.82 -36.96 16.31
CA GLY A 191 -21.13 -35.73 16.64
C GLY A 191 -20.71 -34.95 15.40
N THR A 192 -20.12 -33.79 15.65
CA THR A 192 -19.62 -32.90 14.60
C THR A 192 -18.17 -32.53 14.88
N PHE A 193 -17.42 -32.24 13.83
CA PHE A 193 -16.09 -31.64 13.92
C PHE A 193 -15.91 -30.66 12.76
N ARG A 194 -15.00 -29.71 12.94
CA ARG A 194 -14.71 -28.70 11.94
C ARG A 194 -13.27 -28.78 11.49
N VAL A 195 -13.05 -28.72 10.18
CA VAL A 195 -11.74 -28.59 9.57
C VAL A 195 -11.52 -27.13 9.22
N GLU A 196 -10.61 -26.47 9.94
CA GLU A 196 -10.26 -25.06 9.69
C GLU A 196 -8.84 -24.90 9.11
N THR A 197 -8.00 -25.92 9.27
CA THR A 197 -6.57 -25.93 8.89
C THR A 197 -6.20 -27.34 8.45
N ASN A 198 -5.04 -27.50 7.80
CA ASN A 198 -4.47 -28.80 7.43
C ASN A 198 -3.90 -29.61 8.61
N ALA A 199 -4.19 -29.20 9.85
CA ALA A 199 -3.75 -29.89 11.05
C ALA A 199 -4.44 -31.25 11.23
N PHE A 200 -3.68 -32.24 11.71
CA PHE A 200 -4.20 -33.53 12.13
C PHE A 200 -5.16 -33.38 13.31
N GLN A 201 -6.33 -34.02 13.25
CA GLN A 201 -7.30 -34.03 14.34
C GLN A 201 -7.59 -35.46 14.80
N ARG A 202 -7.74 -35.62 16.13
CA ARG A 202 -8.08 -36.89 16.76
C ARG A 202 -9.42 -36.80 17.48
N ILE A 203 -10.35 -37.65 17.10
CA ILE A 203 -11.70 -37.76 17.67
C ILE A 203 -11.80 -39.10 18.39
N LYS A 204 -11.93 -39.06 19.71
CA LYS A 204 -12.13 -40.24 20.55
C LYS A 204 -13.54 -40.24 21.11
N VAL A 205 -14.30 -41.29 20.82
CA VAL A 205 -15.72 -41.38 21.22
C VAL A 205 -15.95 -42.63 22.08
N PRO A 206 -16.26 -42.47 23.38
CA PRO A 206 -16.72 -43.58 24.19
C PRO A 206 -18.15 -43.97 23.81
N MET A 207 -18.40 -45.26 23.55
CA MET A 207 -19.73 -45.74 23.20
C MET A 207 -20.49 -46.21 24.44
N LYS A 208 -21.77 -45.87 24.51
CA LYS A 208 -22.66 -46.30 25.59
C LYS A 208 -23.30 -47.63 25.22
N LYS A 209 -23.26 -48.59 26.13
CA LYS A 209 -23.89 -49.90 25.91
C LYS A 209 -25.41 -49.76 26.01
N LYS A 210 -26.14 -50.45 25.13
CA LYS A 210 -27.60 -50.58 25.17
C LYS A 210 -28.07 -51.37 26.39
#